data_AF-A0A946N4S6-F1
#
_entry.id   AF-A0A946N4S6-F1
#
_cell.length_a   1.000
_cell.length_b   1.000
_cell.length_c   1.000
_cell.angle_alpha   90.00
_cell.angle_beta   90.00
_cell.angle_gamma   90.00
#
_symmetry.space_group_name_H-M   'P 1'
#
loop_
_entity.id
_entity.type
_entity.pdbx_description
1 polymer ?
#
loop_
_entity_poly.entity_id
_entity_poly.type
_entity_poly.pdbx_seq_one_letter_code
_entity_poly.pdbx_strand_id
1 'polypeptide(L)'
;MEILVKARQFELVVFAADPDDTRATELVRSARQYDKSSDPYTPMILVSWNGGSDNIREALNTGTDQLLMWPFSTTQLGARVDALVNDRKPFIETEDYMGPDRRNLEKRGGKQNSVEVPNALRAKVRQQPDLAPSREALEAARDSLERIKIANVARRISTIAKVLRQRCDDQKFMQARASRELAAVLTSLGVVREALDITELHHMHPFCTSVEQVVSQLLLDAPELDGKGLALLEQTAIALRIAMDLDEDTANAALRLSGEVARAR
;
A
#
# COMPACT_ATOMS: atom_id res chain seq x y z
N MET A 1 11.64 -22.07 -3.56
CA MET A 1 10.28 -21.55 -3.28
C MET A 1 9.81 -20.53 -4.30
N GLU A 2 10.67 -19.61 -4.77
CA GLU A 2 10.29 -18.59 -5.77
C GLU A 2 9.61 -19.16 -7.03
N ILE A 3 10.06 -20.31 -7.54
CA ILE A 3 9.47 -20.97 -8.73
C ILE A 3 8.02 -21.45 -8.46
N LEU A 4 7.68 -21.83 -7.23
CA LEU A 4 6.37 -22.39 -6.86
C LEU A 4 5.28 -21.30 -6.76
N VAL A 5 5.63 -20.13 -6.23
CA VAL A 5 4.71 -18.97 -6.12
C VAL A 5 4.37 -18.39 -7.49
N LYS A 6 5.31 -18.45 -8.43
CA LYS A 6 5.13 -17.91 -9.78
C LYS A 6 4.32 -18.81 -10.72
N ALA A 7 4.37 -20.14 -10.52
CA ALA A 7 3.84 -21.11 -11.49
C ALA A 7 2.44 -21.66 -11.20
N ARG A 8 1.89 -21.43 -9.99
CA ARG A 8 0.55 -21.91 -9.61
C ARG A 8 -0.20 -20.87 -8.79
N GLN A 9 -1.50 -20.73 -9.08
CA GLN A 9 -2.42 -20.05 -8.19
C GLN A 9 -2.80 -20.98 -7.04
N PHE A 10 -2.77 -20.46 -5.82
CA PHE A 10 -3.22 -21.15 -4.62
C PHE A 10 -4.45 -20.44 -4.08
N GLU A 11 -5.44 -21.18 -3.56
CA GLU A 11 -6.58 -20.51 -2.93
C GLU A 11 -6.27 -20.06 -1.49
N LEU A 12 -5.38 -20.75 -0.81
CA LEU A 12 -4.94 -20.42 0.55
C LEU A 12 -3.52 -20.94 0.75
N VAL A 13 -2.68 -20.11 1.38
CA VAL A 13 -1.34 -20.53 1.83
C VAL A 13 -1.31 -20.54 3.35
N VAL A 14 -0.94 -21.67 3.93
CA VAL A 14 -0.68 -21.81 5.37
C VAL A 14 0.78 -22.22 5.54
N PHE A 15 1.54 -21.47 6.32
CA PHE A 15 2.97 -21.71 6.48
C PHE A 15 3.42 -21.42 7.91
N ALA A 16 4.36 -22.21 8.41
CA ALA A 16 4.95 -22.02 9.71
C ALA A 16 6.17 -21.10 9.62
N ALA A 17 6.34 -20.26 10.64
CA ALA A 17 7.51 -19.43 10.81
C ALA A 17 8.16 -19.66 12.16
N ASP A 18 9.47 -19.89 12.09
CA ASP A 18 10.34 -19.88 13.24
C ASP A 18 10.54 -18.42 13.71
N PRO A 19 10.30 -18.09 14.99
CA PRO A 19 10.54 -16.76 15.55
C PRO A 19 11.95 -16.23 15.35
N ASP A 20 12.94 -17.09 15.12
CA ASP A 20 14.35 -16.71 14.96
C ASP A 20 14.79 -16.62 13.49
N ASP A 21 13.84 -16.66 12.53
CA ASP A 21 14.11 -16.73 11.09
C ASP A 21 13.31 -15.69 10.27
N THR A 22 13.94 -15.15 9.22
CA THR A 22 13.39 -14.13 8.32
C THR A 22 12.75 -14.68 7.04
N ARG A 23 12.90 -15.97 6.73
CA ARG A 23 12.37 -16.58 5.49
C ARG A 23 10.86 -16.40 5.31
N ALA A 24 10.12 -16.35 6.42
CA ALA A 24 8.68 -16.07 6.40
C ALA A 24 8.39 -14.67 5.87
N THR A 25 9.15 -13.67 6.31
CA THR A 25 9.05 -12.29 5.85
C THR A 25 9.36 -12.19 4.35
N GLU A 26 10.42 -12.85 3.89
CA GLU A 26 10.82 -12.88 2.48
C GLU A 26 9.78 -13.54 1.60
N LEU A 27 9.20 -14.65 2.06
CA LEU A 27 8.12 -15.36 1.36
C LEU A 27 6.91 -14.44 1.17
N VAL A 28 6.43 -13.80 2.24
CA VAL A 28 5.26 -12.91 2.18
C VAL A 28 5.56 -11.72 1.29
N ARG A 29 6.72 -11.09 1.44
CA ARG A 29 7.14 -9.93 0.62
C ARG A 29 7.17 -10.30 -0.87
N SER A 30 7.76 -11.44 -1.22
CA SER A 30 7.80 -11.93 -2.61
C SER A 30 6.41 -12.26 -3.15
N ALA A 31 5.55 -12.87 -2.33
CA ALA A 31 4.19 -13.20 -2.75
C ALA A 31 3.28 -11.97 -2.91
N ARG A 32 3.60 -10.83 -2.28
CA ARG A 32 2.91 -9.54 -2.45
C ARG A 32 3.52 -8.65 -3.55
N GLN A 33 4.48 -9.15 -4.34
CA GLN A 33 5.07 -8.41 -5.45
C GLN A 33 4.41 -8.79 -6.79
N TYR A 34 3.92 -7.79 -7.52
CA TYR A 34 3.17 -7.96 -8.78
C TYR A 34 3.95 -8.72 -9.86
N ASP A 35 5.27 -8.56 -9.92
CA ASP A 35 6.17 -9.18 -10.91
C ASP A 35 6.61 -10.61 -10.53
N LYS A 36 6.41 -11.00 -9.26
CA LYS A 36 6.86 -12.29 -8.71
C LYS A 36 5.74 -13.25 -8.37
N SER A 37 4.51 -12.79 -8.28
CA SER A 37 3.34 -13.61 -7.94
C SER A 37 2.33 -13.67 -9.07
N SER A 38 1.73 -14.85 -9.29
CA SER A 38 0.60 -15.04 -10.20
C SER A 38 -0.73 -14.51 -9.61
N ASP A 39 -0.79 -14.38 -8.28
CA ASP A 39 -1.87 -13.77 -7.54
C ASP A 39 -1.30 -13.11 -6.27
N PRO A 40 -1.00 -11.80 -6.30
CA PRO A 40 -0.50 -11.08 -5.14
C PRO A 40 -1.50 -10.97 -4.00
N TYR A 41 -2.76 -11.37 -4.20
CA TYR A 41 -3.84 -11.25 -3.23
C TYR A 41 -4.22 -12.58 -2.61
N THR A 42 -3.49 -13.66 -2.88
CA THR A 42 -3.75 -14.97 -2.28
C THR A 42 -3.83 -14.84 -0.74
N PRO A 43 -4.89 -15.39 -0.10
CA PRO A 43 -5.00 -15.40 1.36
C PRO A 43 -3.89 -16.20 2.04
N MET A 44 -3.34 -15.65 3.13
CA MET A 44 -2.20 -16.23 3.86
C MET A 44 -2.45 -16.33 5.37
N ILE A 45 -2.22 -17.52 5.94
CA ILE A 45 -2.19 -17.75 7.39
C ILE A 45 -0.76 -18.11 7.81
N LEU A 46 -0.16 -17.23 8.60
CA LEU A 46 1.11 -17.47 9.27
C LEU A 46 0.88 -18.25 10.56
N VAL A 47 1.64 -19.33 10.76
CA VAL A 47 1.62 -20.12 11.98
C VAL A 47 2.92 -19.89 12.75
N SER A 48 2.85 -19.58 14.05
CA SER A 48 4.04 -19.49 14.89
C SER A 48 3.73 -19.80 16.35
N TRP A 49 4.73 -20.23 17.13
CA TRP A 49 4.60 -20.48 18.56
C TRP A 49 4.90 -19.24 19.42
N ASN A 50 5.51 -18.19 18.85
CA ASN A 50 5.79 -16.91 19.53
C ASN A 50 5.45 -15.70 18.64
N GLY A 51 4.21 -15.22 18.73
CA GLY A 51 3.75 -14.02 18.01
C GLY A 51 4.38 -12.70 18.50
N GLY A 52 5.13 -12.73 19.61
CA GLY A 52 5.82 -11.58 20.17
C GLY A 52 7.24 -11.37 19.65
N SER A 53 7.75 -12.25 18.79
CA SER A 53 9.04 -12.05 18.12
C SER A 53 8.96 -10.92 17.09
N ASP A 54 10.05 -10.17 16.95
CA ASP A 54 10.16 -9.09 15.97
C ASP A 54 10.12 -9.63 14.53
N ASN A 55 10.66 -10.83 14.27
CA ASN A 55 10.56 -11.47 12.95
C ASN A 55 9.12 -11.83 12.60
N ILE A 56 8.33 -12.31 13.58
CA ILE A 56 6.91 -12.60 13.36
C ILE A 56 6.12 -11.31 13.15
N ARG A 57 6.41 -10.26 13.92
CA ARG A 57 5.81 -8.94 13.68
C ARG A 57 6.16 -8.40 12.30
N GLU A 58 7.41 -8.55 11.86
CA GLU A 58 7.83 -8.15 10.52
C GLU A 58 7.08 -8.93 9.43
N ALA A 59 6.99 -10.26 9.53
CA ALA A 59 6.23 -11.08 8.59
C ALA A 59 4.72 -10.73 8.53
N LEU A 60 4.15 -10.27 9.64
CA LEU A 60 2.78 -9.74 9.66
C LEU A 60 2.69 -8.37 8.99
N ASN A 61 3.69 -7.53 9.22
CA ASN A 61 3.85 -6.20 8.64
C ASN A 61 4.38 -6.23 7.20
N THR A 62 4.50 -7.40 6.55
CA THR A 62 4.75 -7.51 5.10
C THR A 62 3.55 -7.96 4.30
N GLY A 63 2.38 -8.12 4.93
CA GLY A 63 1.11 -8.32 4.20
C GLY A 63 0.43 -9.66 4.42
N THR A 64 0.84 -10.45 5.41
CA THR A 64 0.11 -11.66 5.84
C THR A 64 -1.31 -11.29 6.27
N ASP A 65 -2.31 -12.11 5.94
CA ASP A 65 -3.69 -11.86 6.37
C ASP A 65 -3.93 -12.15 7.85
N GLN A 66 -3.52 -13.34 8.34
CA GLN A 66 -3.80 -13.76 9.70
C GLN A 66 -2.62 -14.48 10.37
N LEU A 67 -2.52 -14.33 11.70
CA LEU A 67 -1.64 -15.13 12.56
C LEU A 67 -2.46 -16.22 13.28
N LEU A 68 -1.91 -17.42 13.33
CA LEU A 68 -2.40 -18.53 14.14
C LEU A 68 -1.30 -19.02 15.07
N MET A 69 -1.58 -19.02 16.38
CA MET A 69 -0.61 -19.42 17.39
C MET A 69 -0.58 -20.94 17.54
N TRP A 70 0.62 -21.53 17.50
CA TRP A 70 0.82 -22.95 17.80
C TRP A 70 0.99 -23.18 19.32
N PRO A 71 0.41 -24.25 19.89
CA PRO A 71 -0.50 -25.21 19.28
C PRO A 71 -1.91 -24.64 19.06
N PHE A 72 -2.60 -25.10 18.01
CA PHE A 72 -3.98 -24.71 17.70
C PHE A 72 -4.89 -25.93 17.45
N SER A 73 -6.19 -25.76 17.66
CA SER A 73 -7.21 -26.75 17.31
C SER A 73 -7.70 -26.60 15.87
N THR A 74 -8.33 -27.64 15.34
CA THR A 74 -9.03 -27.59 14.05
C THR A 74 -10.11 -26.52 14.02
N THR A 75 -10.82 -26.30 15.13
CA THR A 75 -11.80 -25.22 15.27
C THR A 75 -11.16 -23.84 15.13
N GLN A 76 -9.97 -23.63 15.71
CA GLN A 76 -9.26 -22.35 15.59
C GLN A 76 -8.78 -22.12 14.16
N LEU A 77 -8.25 -23.14 13.49
CA LEU A 77 -7.89 -23.03 12.07
C LEU A 77 -9.12 -22.77 11.19
N GLY A 78 -10.23 -23.49 11.42
CA GLY A 78 -11.50 -23.29 10.72
C GLY A 78 -11.99 -21.85 10.85
N ALA A 79 -11.98 -21.29 12.06
CA ALA A 79 -12.37 -19.89 12.30
C ALA A 79 -11.49 -18.88 11.53
N ARG A 80 -10.19 -19.17 11.33
CA ARG A 80 -9.30 -18.33 10.51
C ARG A 80 -9.68 -18.38 9.04
N VAL A 81 -9.92 -19.59 8.51
CA VAL A 81 -10.40 -19.81 7.15
C VAL A 81 -11.75 -19.12 6.92
N ASP A 82 -12.71 -19.28 7.83
CA ASP A 82 -14.03 -18.67 7.75
C ASP A 82 -13.94 -17.14 7.72
N ALA A 83 -13.06 -16.55 8.52
CA ALA A 83 -12.81 -15.11 8.49
C ALA A 83 -12.21 -14.66 7.15
N LEU A 84 -11.30 -15.43 6.53
CA LEU A 84 -10.76 -15.13 5.20
C LEU A 84 -11.80 -15.27 4.08
N VAL A 85 -12.82 -16.10 4.26
CA VAL A 85 -13.91 -16.25 3.30
C VAL A 85 -14.95 -15.14 3.45
N ASN A 86 -15.34 -14.81 4.68
CA ASN A 86 -16.53 -14.01 4.95
C ASN A 86 -16.23 -12.56 5.31
N ASP A 87 -15.12 -12.29 6.00
CA ASP A 87 -14.78 -10.98 6.53
C ASP A 87 -13.29 -10.67 6.33
N ARG A 88 -12.79 -10.95 5.11
CA ARG A 88 -11.43 -10.61 4.76
C ARG A 88 -11.30 -9.09 4.71
N LYS A 89 -10.34 -8.57 5.46
CA LYS A 89 -10.03 -7.14 5.47
C LYS A 89 -9.67 -6.66 4.06
N PRO A 90 -10.13 -5.46 3.65
CA PRO A 90 -9.70 -4.85 2.40
C PRO A 90 -8.20 -4.52 2.48
N PHE A 91 -7.55 -4.38 1.33
CA PHE A 91 -6.13 -4.14 1.21
C PHE A 91 -5.81 -2.65 1.13
N ILE A 92 -4.59 -2.30 1.52
CA ILE A 92 -3.96 -1.02 1.24
C ILE A 92 -2.55 -1.28 0.69
N GLU A 93 -2.08 -0.35 -0.13
CA GLU A 93 -0.72 -0.28 -0.59
C GLU A 93 -0.06 1.04 -0.16
N THR A 94 1.16 0.94 0.34
CA THR A 94 2.11 2.04 0.61
C THR A 94 3.40 1.76 -0.14
N GLU A 95 4.40 2.62 0.01
CA GLU A 95 5.72 2.42 -0.62
C GLU A 95 6.41 1.12 -0.17
N ASP A 96 6.11 0.66 1.05
CA ASP A 96 6.80 -0.44 1.73
C ASP A 96 5.87 -1.57 2.20
N TYR A 97 4.55 -1.46 1.95
CA TYR A 97 3.55 -2.41 2.41
C TYR A 97 2.46 -2.65 1.37
N MET A 98 2.13 -3.92 1.13
CA MET A 98 0.91 -4.32 0.45
C MET A 98 0.24 -5.44 1.23
N GLY A 99 -1.01 -5.23 1.65
CA GLY A 99 -1.73 -6.23 2.43
C GLY A 99 -2.99 -5.70 3.10
N PRO A 100 -3.62 -6.51 3.96
CA PRO A 100 -4.86 -6.15 4.62
C PRO A 100 -4.70 -4.93 5.52
N ASP A 101 -5.68 -4.03 5.49
CA ASP A 101 -5.65 -2.79 6.26
C ASP A 101 -5.71 -3.08 7.77
N ARG A 102 -4.57 -2.86 8.43
CA ARG A 102 -4.40 -3.04 9.88
C ARG A 102 -4.77 -1.79 10.68
N ARG A 103 -5.10 -0.67 10.02
CA ARG A 103 -5.46 0.58 10.68
C ARG A 103 -6.83 0.43 11.35
N ASN A 104 -7.03 1.13 12.46
CA ASN A 104 -8.32 1.14 13.13
C ASN A 104 -9.31 2.01 12.33
N LEU A 105 -10.15 1.37 11.52
CA LEU A 105 -11.09 2.00 10.59
C LEU A 105 -12.17 2.82 11.31
N GLU A 106 -12.60 2.43 12.51
CA GLU A 106 -13.62 3.13 13.29
C GLU A 106 -13.18 4.55 13.67
N LYS A 107 -11.88 4.75 13.91
CA LYS A 107 -11.32 6.06 14.29
C LYS A 107 -11.08 7.00 13.10
N ARG A 108 -11.18 6.52 11.85
CA ARG A 108 -10.76 7.25 10.64
C ARG A 108 -11.90 7.64 9.70
N GLY A 109 -13.17 7.42 10.08
CA GLY A 109 -14.32 7.95 9.33
C GLY A 109 -14.71 7.17 8.06
N GLY A 110 -14.26 5.92 7.90
CA GLY A 110 -14.74 5.01 6.85
C GLY A 110 -13.65 4.25 6.09
N LYS A 111 -14.06 3.28 5.26
CA LYS A 111 -13.21 2.44 4.36
C LYS A 111 -12.52 3.22 3.22
N GLN A 112 -12.45 4.56 3.30
CA GLN A 112 -12.28 5.42 2.12
C GLN A 112 -10.99 5.19 1.32
N ASN A 113 -9.98 4.52 1.88
CA ASN A 113 -8.70 4.28 1.20
C ASN A 113 -8.25 2.83 1.34
N SER A 114 -9.13 1.88 1.01
CA SER A 114 -8.82 0.45 1.00
C SER A 114 -9.61 -0.27 -0.10
N VAL A 115 -9.02 -1.32 -0.68
CA VAL A 115 -9.56 -2.02 -1.85
C VAL A 115 -10.01 -3.42 -1.48
N GLU A 116 -11.21 -3.82 -1.88
CA GLU A 116 -11.57 -5.24 -1.85
C GLU A 116 -10.86 -5.95 -3.00
N VAL A 117 -9.92 -6.83 -2.64
CA VAL A 117 -9.11 -7.59 -3.60
C VAL A 117 -9.77 -8.92 -3.95
N PRO A 118 -9.45 -9.50 -5.14
CA PRO A 118 -9.86 -10.85 -5.50
C PRO A 118 -9.54 -11.89 -4.42
N ASN A 119 -10.40 -12.89 -4.31
CA ASN A 119 -10.28 -13.91 -3.26
C ASN A 119 -10.67 -15.28 -3.81
N ALA A 120 -9.66 -16.02 -4.26
CA ALA A 120 -9.80 -17.37 -4.80
C ALA A 120 -10.44 -18.35 -3.79
N LEU A 121 -10.08 -18.24 -2.50
CA LEU A 121 -10.67 -19.05 -1.44
C LEU A 121 -12.18 -18.86 -1.36
N ARG A 122 -12.63 -17.59 -1.34
CA ARG A 122 -14.05 -17.25 -1.29
C ARG A 122 -14.80 -17.75 -2.52
N ALA A 123 -14.24 -17.55 -3.71
CA ALA A 123 -14.83 -18.03 -4.96
C ALA A 123 -15.02 -19.56 -4.95
N LYS A 124 -14.00 -20.30 -4.50
CA LYS A 124 -14.03 -21.77 -4.40
C LYS A 124 -15.03 -22.27 -3.37
N VAL A 125 -15.01 -21.71 -2.15
CA VAL A 125 -15.91 -22.11 -1.07
C VAL A 125 -17.38 -21.83 -1.42
N ARG A 126 -17.66 -20.71 -2.09
CA ARG A 126 -19.03 -20.34 -2.48
C ARG A 126 -19.48 -20.94 -3.81
N GLN A 127 -18.61 -21.67 -4.51
CA GLN A 127 -18.87 -22.20 -5.86
C GLN A 127 -19.29 -21.10 -6.85
N GLN A 128 -18.63 -19.94 -6.75
CA GLN A 128 -18.87 -18.75 -7.58
C GLN A 128 -17.63 -18.50 -8.45
N PRO A 129 -17.49 -19.19 -9.60
CA PRO A 129 -16.30 -19.09 -10.46
C PRO A 129 -16.09 -17.67 -11.00
N ASP A 130 -17.16 -16.89 -11.16
CA ASP A 130 -17.10 -15.50 -11.62
C ASP A 130 -16.37 -14.57 -10.63
N LEU A 131 -16.23 -14.99 -9.36
CA LEU A 131 -15.49 -14.27 -8.33
C LEU A 131 -14.02 -14.73 -8.20
N ALA A 132 -13.60 -15.70 -9.01
CA ALA A 132 -12.21 -16.18 -9.02
C ALA A 132 -11.27 -15.06 -9.53
N PRO A 133 -9.99 -15.06 -9.13
CA PRO A 133 -9.01 -14.07 -9.58
C PRO A 133 -8.71 -14.22 -11.08
N SER A 134 -9.52 -13.59 -11.91
CA SER A 134 -9.23 -13.38 -13.33
C SER A 134 -8.13 -12.35 -13.49
N ARG A 135 -7.44 -12.37 -14.63
CA ARG A 135 -6.41 -11.36 -14.94
C ARG A 135 -6.96 -9.93 -14.84
N GLU A 136 -8.15 -9.70 -15.38
CA GLU A 136 -8.84 -8.41 -15.33
C GLU A 136 -9.15 -7.97 -13.89
N ALA A 137 -9.63 -8.88 -13.04
CA ALA A 137 -9.90 -8.57 -11.64
C ALA A 137 -8.62 -8.27 -10.84
N LEU A 138 -7.52 -8.96 -11.16
CA LEU A 138 -6.22 -8.72 -10.53
C LEU A 138 -5.64 -7.35 -10.95
N GLU A 139 -5.73 -7.00 -12.23
CA GLU A 139 -5.29 -5.72 -12.80
C GLU A 139 -6.14 -4.56 -12.24
N ALA A 140 -7.47 -4.69 -12.20
CA ALA A 140 -8.35 -3.67 -11.64
C ALA A 140 -8.09 -3.41 -10.14
N ALA A 141 -7.80 -4.46 -9.37
CA ALA A 141 -7.42 -4.33 -7.97
C ALA A 141 -6.05 -3.64 -7.80
N ARG A 142 -5.09 -3.96 -8.67
CA ARG A 142 -3.78 -3.31 -8.68
C ARG A 142 -3.92 -1.82 -8.96
N ASP A 143 -4.63 -1.45 -10.00
CA ASP A 143 -4.84 -0.05 -10.38
C ASP A 143 -5.49 0.74 -9.25
N SER A 144 -6.46 0.13 -8.54
CA SER A 144 -7.11 0.74 -7.39
C SER A 144 -6.14 0.95 -6.21
N LEU A 145 -5.27 -0.02 -5.94
CA LEU A 145 -4.25 0.07 -4.88
C LEU A 145 -3.16 1.08 -5.22
N GLU A 146 -2.70 1.11 -6.47
CA GLU A 146 -1.72 2.07 -7.00
C GLU A 146 -2.24 3.51 -6.89
N ARG A 147 -3.52 3.75 -7.22
CA ARG A 147 -4.15 5.08 -7.03
C ARG A 147 -4.13 5.52 -5.56
N ILE A 148 -4.50 4.63 -4.64
CA ILE A 148 -4.45 4.92 -3.20
C ILE A 148 -3.00 5.19 -2.75
N LYS A 149 -2.02 4.43 -3.25
CA LYS A 149 -0.59 4.64 -2.96
C LYS A 149 -0.17 6.03 -3.43
N ILE A 150 -0.47 6.40 -4.68
CA ILE A 150 -0.14 7.72 -5.25
C ILE A 150 -0.72 8.85 -4.38
N ALA A 151 -2.00 8.80 -4.05
CA ALA A 151 -2.66 9.84 -3.25
C ALA A 151 -2.07 9.93 -1.82
N ASN A 152 -1.81 8.79 -1.18
CA ASN A 152 -1.17 8.75 0.14
C ASN A 152 0.24 9.36 0.11
N VAL A 153 1.04 9.04 -0.91
CA VAL A 153 2.40 9.56 -1.07
C VAL A 153 2.38 11.07 -1.36
N ALA A 154 1.49 11.54 -2.23
CA ALA A 154 1.32 12.96 -2.51
C ALA A 154 0.92 13.76 -1.24
N ARG A 155 0.01 13.21 -0.42
CA ARG A 155 -0.34 13.78 0.90
C ARG A 155 0.87 13.84 1.85
N ARG A 156 1.72 12.82 1.85
CA ARG A 156 2.95 12.79 2.65
C ARG A 156 3.94 13.86 2.20
N ILE A 157 4.19 13.98 0.89
CA ILE A 157 5.08 15.00 0.30
C ILE A 157 4.60 16.41 0.69
N SER A 158 3.30 16.69 0.53
CA SER A 158 2.69 17.95 0.94
C SER A 158 2.86 18.24 2.43
N THR A 159 2.75 17.21 3.29
CA THR A 159 2.97 17.36 4.74
C THR A 159 4.43 17.68 5.05
N ILE A 160 5.38 16.99 4.43
CA ILE A 160 6.82 17.26 4.60
C ILE A 160 7.15 18.70 4.18
N ALA A 161 6.69 19.12 3.00
CA ALA A 161 6.92 20.46 2.48
C ALA A 161 6.39 21.54 3.45
N LYS A 162 5.16 21.36 3.93
CA LYS A 162 4.55 22.25 4.93
C LYS A 162 5.35 22.31 6.23
N VAL A 163 5.80 21.17 6.75
CA VAL A 163 6.59 21.13 8.01
C VAL A 163 7.92 21.85 7.83
N LEU A 164 8.63 21.63 6.72
CA LEU A 164 9.87 22.33 6.41
C LEU A 164 9.63 23.85 6.33
N ARG A 165 8.55 24.28 5.67
CA ARG A 165 8.20 25.70 5.55
C ARG A 165 7.87 26.35 6.90
N GLN A 166 7.10 25.66 7.74
CA GLN A 166 6.69 26.17 9.06
C GLN A 166 7.85 26.27 10.05
N ARG A 167 8.89 25.46 9.84
CA ARG A 167 10.08 25.41 10.71
C ARG A 167 11.33 26.02 10.06
N CYS A 168 11.17 26.87 9.04
CA CYS A 168 12.28 27.48 8.32
C CYS A 168 13.24 28.27 9.24
N ASP A 169 12.71 28.88 10.30
CA ASP A 169 13.49 29.70 11.24
C ASP A 169 14.13 28.87 12.37
N ASP A 170 13.80 27.58 12.48
CA ASP A 170 14.39 26.66 13.47
C ASP A 170 15.68 26.04 12.91
N GLN A 171 16.80 26.75 13.08
CA GLN A 171 18.11 26.33 12.54
C GLN A 171 18.52 24.93 13.02
N LYS A 172 18.21 24.55 14.27
CA LYS A 172 18.53 23.21 14.79
C LYS A 172 17.74 22.12 14.06
N PHE A 173 16.46 22.37 13.83
CA PHE A 173 15.61 21.46 13.06
C PHE A 173 16.09 21.32 11.61
N MET A 174 16.38 22.45 10.94
CA MET A 174 16.80 22.45 9.53
C MET A 174 18.11 21.69 9.34
N GLN A 175 19.11 21.96 10.18
CA GLN A 175 20.39 21.24 10.20
C GLN A 175 20.23 19.72 10.40
N ALA A 176 19.27 19.30 11.24
CA ALA A 176 19.07 17.89 11.56
C ALA A 176 18.19 17.13 10.54
N ARG A 177 17.28 17.81 9.83
CA ARG A 177 16.21 17.16 9.07
C ARG A 177 16.13 17.54 7.59
N ALA A 178 16.46 18.78 7.21
CA ALA A 178 16.12 19.32 5.90
C ALA A 178 16.60 18.43 4.73
N SER A 179 17.89 18.10 4.69
CA SER A 179 18.45 17.26 3.61
C SER A 179 17.83 15.87 3.57
N ARG A 180 17.55 15.26 4.73
CA ARG A 180 16.94 13.92 4.83
C ARG A 180 15.50 13.93 4.33
N GLU A 181 14.71 14.92 4.73
CA GLU A 181 13.31 15.03 4.34
C GLU A 181 13.18 15.36 2.84
N LEU A 182 14.04 16.23 2.30
CA LEU A 182 14.10 16.52 0.86
C LEU A 182 14.50 15.28 0.05
N ALA A 183 15.52 14.53 0.49
CA ALA A 183 15.89 13.28 -0.15
C ALA A 183 14.75 12.24 -0.10
N ALA A 184 14.03 12.16 1.03
CA ALA A 184 12.86 11.29 1.14
C ALA A 184 11.75 11.70 0.16
N VAL A 185 11.53 13.00 -0.08
CA VAL A 185 10.58 13.47 -1.11
C VAL A 185 11.00 12.98 -2.50
N LEU A 186 12.28 13.07 -2.88
CA LEU A 186 12.74 12.54 -4.17
C LEU A 186 12.50 11.03 -4.31
N THR A 187 12.83 10.25 -3.27
CA THR A 187 12.53 8.81 -3.26
C THR A 187 11.04 8.53 -3.43
N SER A 188 10.20 9.30 -2.73
CA SER A 188 8.73 9.20 -2.82
C SER A 188 8.21 9.50 -4.22
N LEU A 189 8.76 10.54 -4.87
CA LEU A 189 8.40 10.91 -6.23
C LEU A 189 8.78 9.82 -7.23
N GLY A 190 9.90 9.13 -7.04
CA GLY A 190 10.27 7.96 -7.84
C GLY A 190 9.18 6.87 -7.79
N VAL A 191 8.70 6.53 -6.60
CA VAL A 191 7.62 5.55 -6.42
C VAL A 191 6.32 5.99 -7.10
N VAL A 192 5.97 7.28 -6.98
CA VAL A 192 4.77 7.82 -7.65
C VAL A 192 4.92 7.73 -9.16
N ARG A 193 6.06 8.10 -9.73
CA ARG A 193 6.29 8.06 -11.18
C ARG A 193 6.14 6.64 -11.74
N GLU A 194 6.72 5.65 -11.07
CA GLU A 194 6.55 4.25 -11.46
C GLU A 194 5.07 3.82 -11.42
N ALA A 195 4.33 4.22 -10.38
CA ALA A 195 2.90 3.94 -10.27
C ALA A 195 2.06 4.65 -11.35
N LEU A 196 2.43 5.89 -11.73
CA LEU A 196 1.78 6.62 -12.81
C LEU A 196 1.98 5.94 -14.17
N ASP A 197 3.10 5.24 -14.38
CA ASP A 197 3.36 4.52 -15.63
C ASP A 197 2.50 3.27 -15.83
N ILE A 198 1.95 2.75 -14.73
CA ILE A 198 1.10 1.55 -14.74
C ILE A 198 -0.39 1.91 -14.77
N THR A 199 -0.75 3.10 -14.27
CA THR A 199 -2.14 3.56 -14.19
C THR A 199 -2.47 4.52 -15.32
N GLU A 200 -3.75 4.79 -15.59
CA GLU A 200 -4.20 5.80 -16.57
C GLU A 200 -3.82 7.27 -16.22
N LEU A 201 -2.99 7.47 -15.20
CA LEU A 201 -2.64 8.77 -14.65
C LEU A 201 -1.32 9.32 -15.21
N HIS A 202 -0.78 8.79 -16.32
CA HIS A 202 0.48 9.26 -16.93
C HIS A 202 0.53 10.78 -17.14
N HIS A 203 -0.61 11.38 -17.45
CA HIS A 203 -0.75 12.83 -17.65
C HIS A 203 -0.43 13.67 -16.40
N MET A 204 -0.27 13.04 -15.22
CA MET A 204 0.11 13.68 -13.96
C MET A 204 1.64 13.81 -13.75
N HIS A 205 2.47 13.22 -14.61
CA HIS A 205 3.95 13.34 -14.56
C HIS A 205 4.47 14.78 -14.45
N PRO A 206 3.87 15.81 -15.09
CA PRO A 206 4.32 17.19 -14.95
C PRO A 206 4.28 17.71 -13.50
N PHE A 207 3.33 17.27 -12.67
CA PHE A 207 3.27 17.66 -11.26
C PHE A 207 4.45 17.07 -10.48
N CYS A 208 4.80 15.82 -10.74
CA CYS A 208 5.97 15.17 -10.12
C CYS A 208 7.26 15.88 -10.52
N THR A 209 7.44 16.16 -11.82
CA THR A 209 8.59 16.91 -12.35
C THR A 209 8.73 18.28 -11.68
N SER A 210 7.62 18.99 -11.48
CA SER A 210 7.63 20.32 -10.86
C SER A 210 8.14 20.26 -9.41
N VAL A 211 7.69 19.28 -8.62
CA VAL A 211 8.19 19.09 -7.24
C VAL A 211 9.65 18.67 -7.26
N GLU A 212 10.02 17.73 -8.12
CA GLU A 212 11.38 17.20 -8.26
C GLU A 212 12.40 18.29 -8.55
N GLN A 213 12.09 19.22 -9.47
CA GLN A 213 12.96 20.35 -9.80
C GLN A 213 13.20 21.27 -8.60
N VAL A 214 12.14 21.62 -7.86
CA VAL A 214 12.25 22.49 -6.69
C VAL A 214 13.05 21.81 -5.57
N VAL A 215 12.78 20.53 -5.30
CA VAL A 215 13.51 19.76 -4.28
C VAL A 215 14.98 19.60 -4.64
N SER A 216 15.28 19.33 -5.91
CA SER A 216 16.65 19.16 -6.39
C SER A 216 17.46 20.44 -6.23
N GLN A 217 16.85 21.60 -6.51
CA GLN A 217 17.49 22.90 -6.27
C GLN A 217 17.71 23.13 -4.77
N LEU A 218 16.70 22.92 -3.93
CA LEU A 218 16.81 23.08 -2.48
C LEU A 218 17.88 22.17 -1.86
N LEU A 219 18.10 20.97 -2.40
CA LEU A 219 19.14 20.07 -1.91
C LEU A 219 20.55 20.61 -2.13
N LEU A 220 20.78 21.44 -3.16
CA LEU A 220 22.07 22.08 -3.39
C LEU A 220 22.38 23.14 -2.31
N ASP A 221 21.34 23.80 -1.82
CA ASP A 221 21.43 24.87 -0.83
C ASP A 221 21.29 24.35 0.62
N ALA A 222 20.93 23.07 0.80
CA ALA A 222 20.73 22.47 2.11
C ALA A 222 22.05 22.41 2.91
N PRO A 223 22.02 22.69 4.23
CA PRO A 223 20.84 22.90 5.07
C PRO A 223 20.34 24.36 5.16
N GLU A 224 21.00 25.30 4.49
CA GLU A 224 20.67 26.73 4.52
C GLU A 224 19.60 27.07 3.47
N LEU A 225 18.37 26.63 3.74
CA LEU A 225 17.25 26.79 2.82
C LEU A 225 16.60 28.16 2.96
N ASP A 226 16.31 28.81 1.82
CA ASP A 226 15.63 30.08 1.79
C ASP A 226 14.08 29.91 1.89
N GLY A 227 13.43 30.89 2.49
CA GLY A 227 11.98 30.85 2.69
C GLY A 227 11.15 30.87 1.40
N LYS A 228 11.68 31.39 0.28
CA LYS A 228 10.97 31.42 -1.01
C LYS A 228 11.01 30.05 -1.66
N GLY A 229 12.17 29.38 -1.67
CA GLY A 229 12.29 28.01 -2.16
C GLY A 229 11.39 27.03 -1.39
N LEU A 230 11.33 27.15 -0.06
CA LEU A 230 10.41 26.35 0.76
C LEU A 230 8.93 26.65 0.51
N ALA A 231 8.58 27.91 0.25
CA ALA A 231 7.20 28.27 -0.11
C ALA A 231 6.81 27.70 -1.47
N LEU A 232 7.72 27.73 -2.44
CA LEU A 232 7.52 27.13 -3.75
C LEU A 232 7.36 25.61 -3.64
N LEU A 233 8.17 24.95 -2.81
CA LEU A 233 8.04 23.50 -2.54
C LEU A 233 6.67 23.16 -1.95
N GLU A 234 6.19 23.93 -0.97
CA GLU A 234 4.86 23.73 -0.40
C GLU A 234 3.77 23.89 -1.45
N GLN A 235 3.86 24.91 -2.31
CA GLN A 235 2.88 25.15 -3.37
C GLN A 235 2.85 24.03 -4.42
N THR A 236 4.00 23.59 -4.93
CA THR A 236 4.05 22.51 -5.93
C THR A 236 3.61 21.17 -5.33
N ALA A 237 3.95 20.90 -4.07
CA ALA A 237 3.50 19.70 -3.36
C ALA A 237 1.98 19.72 -3.09
N ILE A 238 1.40 20.88 -2.76
CA ILE A 238 -0.06 21.03 -2.63
C ILE A 238 -0.73 20.81 -3.99
N ALA A 239 -0.19 21.36 -5.07
CA ALA A 239 -0.72 21.16 -6.41
C ALA A 239 -0.72 19.69 -6.82
N LEU A 240 0.38 18.97 -6.59
CA LEU A 240 0.47 17.52 -6.78
C LEU A 240 -0.61 16.79 -5.98
N ARG A 241 -0.75 17.09 -4.68
CA ARG A 241 -1.77 16.47 -3.84
C ARG A 241 -3.19 16.70 -4.36
N ILE A 242 -3.54 17.94 -4.68
CA ILE A 242 -4.89 18.29 -5.15
C ILE A 242 -5.20 17.58 -6.47
N ALA A 243 -4.23 17.54 -7.39
CA ALA A 243 -4.40 16.84 -8.66
C ALA A 243 -4.71 15.35 -8.42
N MET A 244 -3.95 14.68 -7.55
CA MET A 244 -4.16 13.26 -7.25
C MET A 244 -5.46 12.98 -6.49
N ASP A 245 -5.85 13.83 -5.55
CA ASP A 245 -7.09 13.67 -4.78
C ASP A 245 -8.34 13.86 -5.70
N LEU A 246 -8.30 14.80 -6.66
CA LEU A 246 -9.39 15.02 -7.62
C LEU A 246 -9.64 13.80 -8.53
N ASP A 247 -8.55 13.16 -8.98
CA ASP A 247 -8.64 11.92 -9.76
C ASP A 247 -9.14 10.74 -8.90
N GLU A 248 -8.70 10.63 -7.64
CA GLU A 248 -9.17 9.61 -6.70
C GLU A 248 -10.68 9.75 -6.44
N ASP A 249 -11.18 10.96 -6.19
CA ASP A 249 -12.60 11.23 -5.96
C ASP A 249 -13.45 10.91 -7.20
N THR A 250 -12.97 11.29 -8.39
CA THR A 250 -13.65 11.01 -9.66
C THR A 250 -13.74 9.49 -9.91
N ALA A 251 -12.66 8.76 -9.66
CA ALA A 251 -12.62 7.32 -9.79
C ALA A 251 -13.53 6.62 -8.75
N ASN A 252 -13.48 7.07 -7.50
CA ASN A 252 -14.32 6.54 -6.42
C ASN A 252 -15.81 6.76 -6.68
N ALA A 253 -16.19 7.92 -7.23
CA ALA A 253 -17.57 8.19 -7.63
C ALA A 253 -18.03 7.22 -8.74
N ALA A 254 -17.20 6.97 -9.76
CA ALA A 254 -17.49 6.03 -10.84
C ALA A 254 -17.61 4.58 -10.35
N LEU A 255 -16.74 4.17 -9.41
CA LEU A 255 -16.76 2.82 -8.83
C LEU A 255 -18.01 2.59 -7.98
N ARG A 256 -18.43 3.59 -7.19
CA ARG A 256 -19.66 3.53 -6.38
C ARG A 256 -20.90 3.35 -7.26
N LEU A 257 -20.99 4.10 -8.36
CA LEU A 257 -22.08 3.98 -9.32
C LEU A 257 -22.12 2.57 -9.94
N SER A 258 -20.95 2.05 -10.37
CA SER A 258 -20.85 0.70 -10.92
C SER A 258 -21.22 -0.38 -9.90
N GLY A 259 -20.78 -0.25 -8.64
CA GLY A 259 -21.09 -1.18 -7.56
C GLY A 259 -22.56 -1.18 -7.13
N GLU A 260 -23.23 -0.03 -7.16
CA GLU A 260 -24.68 0.07 -6.93
C GLU A 260 -25.49 -0.57 -8.06
N VAL A 261 -25.07 -0.37 -9.32
CA VAL A 261 -25.69 -1.03 -10.49
C VAL A 261 -25.51 -2.54 -10.46
N ALA A 262 -24.35 -3.04 -10.02
CA ALA A 262 -24.09 -4.48 -9.90
C ALA A 262 -24.88 -5.14 -8.76
N ARG A 263 -25.18 -4.43 -7.67
CA ARG A 263 -26.00 -4.93 -6.55
C ARG A 263 -27.51 -4.87 -6.80
N ALA A 264 -27.94 -4.08 -7.77
CA ALA A 264 -29.35 -3.96 -8.17
C ALA A 264 -29.78 -5.01 -9.21
N ARG A 265 -28.86 -5.87 -9.68
CA ARG A 265 -29.11 -7.02 -10.56
C ARG A 265 -29.07 -8.31 -9.75
#